data_AF-V6HXV9-F1
#
_entry.id   AF-V6HXV9-F1
#
_cell.length_a   1.000
_cell.length_b   1.000
_cell.length_c   1.000
_cell.angle_alpha   90.00
_cell.angle_beta   90.00
_cell.angle_gamma   90.00
#
_symmetry.space_group_name_H-M   'P 1'
#
loop_
_entity.id
_entity.type
_entity.pdbx_description
1 polymer ?
#
loop_
_entity_poly.entity_id
_entity_poly.type
_entity_poly.pdbx_seq_one_letter_code
_entity_poly.pdbx_strand_id
1 'polypeptide(L)' 'MKGPISNGYPNELWSTYRVSEIIRKEFGVTYHQDYVGILLTSIRIFVSKT' A
#
# COMPACT_ATOMS: atom_id res chain seq x y z
N MET A 1 -1.24 15.86 6.03
CA MET A 1 -0.63 14.50 6.04
C MET A 1 -1.36 13.64 5.01
N LYS A 2 -0.64 12.95 4.10
CA LYS A 2 -1.24 12.14 3.02
C LYS A 2 -1.66 10.75 3.53
N GLY A 3 -2.72 10.68 4.33
CA GLY A 3 -3.28 9.40 4.83
C GLY A 3 -4.09 8.64 3.77
N PRO A 4 -4.58 7.40 4.07
CA PRO A 4 -5.40 6.61 3.15
C PRO A 4 -6.65 7.34 2.65
N ILE A 5 -7.33 8.08 3.53
CA ILE A 5 -8.51 8.87 3.18
C ILE A 5 -8.15 9.96 2.17
N SER A 6 -6.99 10.60 2.35
CA SER A 6 -6.47 11.58 1.39
C SER A 6 -6.12 10.98 0.02
N ASN A 7 -6.00 9.65 -0.07
CA ASN A 7 -5.79 8.90 -1.32
C ASN A 7 -7.09 8.29 -1.87
N GLY A 8 -8.25 8.61 -1.27
CA GLY A 8 -9.57 8.17 -1.72
C GLY A 8 -10.04 6.83 -1.15
N TYR A 9 -9.38 6.30 -0.11
CA TYR A 9 -9.80 5.05 0.53
C TYR A 9 -10.84 5.28 1.64
N PRO A 10 -11.76 4.32 1.87
CA PRO A 10 -12.91 4.51 2.76
C PRO A 10 -12.59 4.59 4.26
N ASN A 11 -11.36 4.23 4.67
CA ASN A 11 -10.94 4.30 6.07
C ASN A 11 -9.42 4.52 6.17
N GLU A 12 -8.93 4.78 7.38
CA GLU A 12 -7.51 5.05 7.67
C GLU A 12 -6.62 3.80 7.70
N LEU A 13 -7.11 2.64 7.25
CA LEU A 13 -6.32 1.41 7.22
C LEU A 13 -5.45 1.34 5.97
N TRP A 14 -4.17 1.03 6.15
CA TRP A 14 -3.30 0.62 5.05
C TRP A 14 -3.39 -0.88 4.85
N SER A 15 -3.57 -1.29 3.59
CA SER A 15 -3.43 -2.68 3.18
C SER A 15 -2.41 -2.83 2.07
N THR A 16 -1.87 -4.03 1.91
CA THR A 16 -0.93 -4.36 0.82
C THR A 16 -1.49 -4.00 -0.56
N TYR A 17 -2.78 -4.23 -0.77
CA TYR A 17 -3.49 -3.82 -1.99
C TYR A 17 -3.52 -2.30 -2.19
N ARG A 18 -3.84 -1.54 -1.14
CA ARG A 18 -3.86 -0.07 -1.24
C ARG A 18 -2.48 0.52 -1.49
N VAL A 19 -1.45 -0.10 -0.91
CA VAL A 19 -0.07 0.31 -1.16
C VAL A 19 0.35 -0.03 -2.58
N SER A 20 -0.01 -1.21 -3.13
CA SER A 20 0.29 -1.56 -4.52
C SER A 20 -0.38 -0.62 -5.52
N GLU A 21 -1.62 -0.21 -5.25
CA GLU A 21 -2.37 0.81 -5.99
C GLU A 21 -1.65 2.16 -6.03
N ILE A 22 -1.14 2.63 -4.89
CA ILE A 22 -0.38 3.89 -4.82
C ILE A 22 0.94 3.76 -5.59
N ILE A 23 1.67 2.66 -5.41
CA ILE A 23 2.94 2.44 -6.13
C ILE A 23 2.69 2.49 -7.64
N ARG A 24 1.60 1.90 -8.12
CA ARG A 24 1.24 1.95 -9.53
C ARG A 24 0.91 3.37 -9.98
N LYS A 25 0.15 4.15 -9.21
CA LYS A 25 -0.23 5.52 -9.57
C LYS A 25 0.94 6.49 -9.58
N GLU A 26 1.83 6.40 -8.59
CA GLU A 26 2.95 7.34 -8.41
C GLU A 26 4.17 6.97 -9.26
N PHE A 27 4.46 5.68 -9.43
CA PHE A 27 5.69 5.20 -10.10
C PHE A 27 5.42 4.49 -11.43
N GLY A 28 4.16 4.20 -11.78
CA GLY A 28 3.81 3.47 -13.00
C GLY A 28 4.16 1.98 -12.97
N VAL A 29 4.65 1.46 -11.84
CA VAL A 29 5.08 0.06 -11.69
C VAL A 29 3.99 -0.77 -11.05
N THR A 30 3.69 -1.92 -11.65
CA THR A 30 2.69 -2.85 -11.12
C THR A 30 3.37 -3.99 -10.38
N TYR A 31 3.12 -4.10 -9.08
CA TYR A 31 3.52 -5.24 -8.26
C TYR A 31 2.29 -6.00 -7.76
N HIS A 32 2.40 -7.32 -7.66
CA HIS A 32 1.42 -8.12 -6.93
C HIS A 32 1.45 -7.74 -5.45
N GLN A 33 0.28 -7.69 -4.80
CA GLN A 33 0.12 -7.30 -3.39
C GLN A 33 0.97 -8.14 -2.41
N ASP A 34 1.25 -9.40 -2.74
CA ASP A 34 2.11 -10.26 -1.92
C ASP A 34 3.57 -9.79 -1.91
N TYR A 35 4.09 -9.36 -3.06
CA TYR A 35 5.43 -8.79 -3.15
C TYR A 35 5.53 -7.47 -2.41
N VAL A 36 4.47 -6.66 -2.43
CA VAL A 36 4.39 -5.42 -1.65
C VAL A 36 4.41 -5.72 -0.15
N GLY A 37 3.72 -6.76 0.31
CA GLY A 37 3.79 -7.21 1.70
C GLY A 37 5.19 -7.64 2.12
N ILE A 38 5.91 -8.38 1.27
CA ILE A 38 7.31 -8.77 1.51
C ILE A 38 8.21 -7.54 1.57
N LEU A 39 8.06 -6.61 0.62
CA LEU A 39 8.84 -5.37 0.57
C LEU A 39 8.63 -4.53 1.84
N LEU A 40 7.38 -4.32 2.26
CA LEU A 40 7.05 -3.58 3.48
C LEU A 40 7.64 -4.25 4.72
N THR A 41 7.58 -5.58 4.80
CA THR A 41 8.18 -6.35 5.89
C THR A 41 9.71 -6.18 5.91
N SER A 42 10.35 -6.16 4.75
CA SER A 42 11.82 -5.98 4.64
C SER A 42 12.29 -4.64 5.22
N ILE A 43 11.43 -3.62 5.17
CA ILE A 43 11.69 -2.28 5.74
C ILE A 43 11.02 -2.06 7.11
N ARG A 44 10.52 -3.13 7.75
CA ARG A 44 9.84 -3.12 9.07
C ARG A 44 8.57 -2.25 9.14
N ILE A 45 7.85 -2.11 8.03
CA ILE A 45 6.53 -1.47 8.00
C ILE A 45 5.44 -2.55 8.02
N PHE A 46 4.49 -2.42 8.93
CA PHE A 46 3.34 -3.33 9.05
C PHE A 46 2.08 -2.68 8.46
N VAL A 47 1.37 -3.42 7.62
CA VAL A 47 0.06 -3.06 7.06
C VAL A 47 -0.87 -4.25 7.20
N SER A 48 -2.19 -4.02 7.22
CA SER A 48 -3.15 -5.12 7.34
C SER A 48 -3.19 -5.94 6.04
N LYS A 49 -3.05 -7.27 6.14
CA LYS A 49 -3.50 -8.16 5.06
C LYS A 49 -5.03 -8.09 5.02
N THR A 50 -5.58 -7.73 3.87
CA THR A 50 -7.02 -7.82 3.60
C THR A 50 -7.27 -9.03 2.72
#